data_AF-A0AAJ1D4G7-F1
#
_entry.id   AF-A0AAJ1D4G7-F1
#
_cell.length_a   1.000
_cell.length_b   1.000
_cell.length_c   1.000
_cell.angle_alpha   90.00
_cell.angle_beta   90.00
_cell.angle_gamma   90.00
#
_symmetry.space_group_name_H-M   'P 1'
#
loop_
_entity.id
_entity.type
_entity.pdbx_description
1 polymer ?
#
loop_
_entity_poly.entity_id
_entity_poly.type
_entity_poly.pdbx_seq_one_letter_code
_entity_poly.pdbx_strand_id
1 'polypeptide(L)'
;MKKLRSTHIVNLVLIILSAIILIWITYLPGFIGLCRWNPIYSRILITLWVTVFILGLLFIISLIDFKNKKITQIGKVASLIISSLLTIFLIGMFLYLVIPTFSKVEDRYLVNEINGKNLNINGDSKLSFAVSSDPHWGSENSNTQVTNQILRDINNQDYDAFLCLGDVSELGSIETYYKDATTYIKENLENTPIHVILGNHDALINGTKYFKKYFQRDLNNFYSRFDYDNIHIITLNLLWDAQEFDKVQENWLIEQLESIPKEDMTIVLSHCFAYCSGYYDTKSKRNWYDNEDVINEVTPILEKYDVELMISGHNHLMELLKNNNTHYAVVGTMGGKLDSERDYTSPNSIWLDTEHYGYMDLEVYRDYLEITFKDQNSNTLYNTRIENN
;
A
#
# COMPACT_ATOMS: atom_id res chain seq x y z
N MET A 1 3.74 -52.85 4.11
CA MET A 1 3.82 -51.57 3.36
C MET A 1 4.73 -51.74 2.15
N LYS A 2 4.22 -51.64 0.91
CA LYS A 2 5.07 -51.65 -0.30
C LYS A 2 5.98 -50.41 -0.23
N LYS A 3 7.30 -50.58 -0.35
CA LYS A 3 8.30 -49.51 -0.37
C LYS A 3 7.90 -48.49 -1.47
N LEU A 4 7.66 -47.23 -1.13
CA LEU A 4 7.42 -46.19 -2.15
C LEU A 4 8.64 -46.17 -3.08
N ARG A 5 8.39 -46.25 -4.39
CA ARG A 5 9.45 -46.08 -5.39
C ARG A 5 9.95 -44.64 -5.34
N SER A 6 11.24 -44.41 -5.54
CA SER A 6 11.88 -43.08 -5.52
C SER A 6 11.11 -42.01 -6.31
N THR A 7 10.53 -42.38 -7.46
CA THR A 7 9.72 -41.48 -8.29
C THR A 7 8.46 -40.94 -7.62
N HIS A 8 7.82 -41.71 -6.73
CA HIS A 8 6.65 -41.24 -5.98
C HIS A 8 7.06 -40.24 -4.89
N ILE A 9 8.22 -40.47 -4.26
CA ILE A 9 8.75 -39.53 -3.26
C ILE A 9 9.08 -38.20 -3.92
N VAL A 10 9.76 -38.22 -5.07
CA VAL A 10 10.08 -37.00 -5.83
C VAL A 10 8.80 -36.24 -6.21
N ASN A 11 7.81 -36.93 -6.79
CA ASN A 11 6.55 -36.29 -7.17
C ASN A 11 5.82 -35.64 -5.98
N LEU A 12 5.76 -36.35 -4.84
CA LEU A 12 5.15 -35.81 -3.63
C LEU A 12 5.88 -34.54 -3.14
N VAL A 13 7.20 -34.56 -3.14
CA VAL A 13 8.02 -33.40 -2.74
C VAL A 13 7.76 -32.20 -3.65
N LEU A 14 7.67 -32.40 -4.98
CA LEU A 14 7.37 -31.34 -5.94
C LEU A 14 5.98 -30.73 -5.69
N ILE A 15 4.96 -31.56 -5.44
CA ILE A 15 3.61 -31.08 -5.14
C ILE A 15 3.59 -30.27 -3.83
N ILE A 16 4.24 -30.77 -2.78
CA ILE A 16 4.34 -30.08 -1.49
C ILE A 16 5.08 -28.75 -1.64
N LEU A 17 6.22 -28.73 -2.34
CA LEU A 17 7.00 -27.51 -2.56
C LEU A 17 6.20 -26.47 -3.34
N SER A 18 5.45 -26.89 -4.36
CA SER A 18 4.55 -26.01 -5.11
C SER A 18 3.49 -25.40 -4.20
N ALA A 19 2.86 -26.22 -3.34
CA ALA A 19 1.89 -25.74 -2.36
C ALA A 19 2.51 -24.73 -1.38
N ILE A 20 3.72 -24.99 -0.87
CA ILE A 20 4.44 -24.08 0.03
C ILE A 20 4.69 -22.72 -0.63
N ILE A 21 5.14 -22.70 -1.89
CA ILE A 21 5.39 -21.45 -2.62
C ILE A 21 4.07 -20.69 -2.86
N LEU A 22 2.98 -21.39 -3.22
CA LEU A 22 1.67 -20.76 -3.38
C LEU A 22 1.12 -20.19 -2.07
N ILE A 23 1.31 -20.89 -0.94
CA ILE A 23 0.99 -20.36 0.39
C ILE A 23 1.77 -19.08 0.61
N TRP A 24 3.09 -19.13 0.44
CA TRP A 24 3.95 -17.96 0.63
C TRP A 24 3.50 -16.75 -0.19
N ILE A 25 3.19 -16.92 -1.49
CA ILE A 25 2.67 -15.85 -2.35
C ILE A 25 1.35 -15.29 -1.81
N THR A 26 0.46 -16.15 -1.34
CA THR A 26 -0.86 -15.75 -0.82
C THR A 26 -0.75 -14.89 0.44
N TYR A 27 0.32 -15.07 1.22
CA TYR A 27 0.61 -14.30 2.43
C TYR A 27 1.51 -13.08 2.19
N LEU A 28 1.84 -12.74 0.95
CA LEU A 28 2.53 -11.49 0.65
C LEU A 28 1.59 -10.29 0.91
N PRO A 29 2.10 -9.18 1.49
CA PRO A 29 1.30 -7.98 1.70
C PRO A 29 0.62 -7.51 0.41
N GLY A 30 -0.64 -7.09 0.49
CA GLY A 30 -1.42 -6.59 -0.63
C GLY A 30 -1.83 -7.63 -1.69
N PHE A 31 -1.39 -8.89 -1.61
CA PHE A 31 -1.68 -9.89 -2.65
C PHE A 31 -3.13 -10.35 -2.65
N ILE A 32 -3.74 -10.52 -1.47
CA ILE A 32 -5.15 -10.91 -1.39
C ILE A 32 -6.03 -9.74 -1.85
N GLY A 33 -5.70 -8.49 -1.47
CA GLY A 33 -6.31 -7.28 -2.00
C GLY A 33 -6.21 -7.22 -3.52
N LEU A 34 -5.03 -7.46 -4.10
CA LEU A 34 -4.87 -7.57 -5.55
C LEU A 34 -5.82 -8.61 -6.17
N CYS A 35 -5.96 -9.79 -5.58
CA CYS A 35 -6.89 -10.81 -6.08
C CYS A 35 -8.36 -10.38 -5.96
N ARG A 36 -8.68 -9.61 -4.92
CA ARG A 36 -10.01 -9.11 -4.59
C ARG A 36 -10.44 -7.98 -5.54
N TRP A 37 -9.52 -7.06 -5.85
CA TRP A 37 -9.73 -5.88 -6.68
C TRP A 37 -9.37 -6.12 -8.15
N ASN A 38 -8.69 -7.23 -8.48
CA ASN A 38 -8.43 -7.63 -9.86
C ASN A 38 -8.78 -9.11 -10.11
N PRO A 39 -9.92 -9.38 -10.79
CA PRO A 39 -10.39 -10.74 -11.06
C PRO A 39 -9.45 -11.62 -11.88
N ILE A 40 -8.48 -11.04 -12.60
CA ILE A 40 -7.51 -11.81 -13.37
C ILE A 40 -6.56 -12.54 -12.40
N TYR A 41 -6.06 -11.86 -11.37
CA TYR A 41 -5.13 -12.45 -10.42
C TYR A 41 -5.79 -13.52 -9.54
N SER A 42 -7.05 -13.32 -9.14
CA SER A 42 -7.79 -14.38 -8.44
C SER A 42 -7.98 -15.62 -9.31
N ARG A 43 -8.30 -15.48 -10.60
CA ARG A 43 -8.40 -16.62 -11.53
C ARG A 43 -7.07 -17.34 -11.71
N ILE A 44 -5.96 -16.61 -11.81
CA ILE A 44 -4.62 -17.20 -11.90
C ILE A 44 -4.32 -18.00 -10.62
N LEU A 45 -4.55 -17.41 -9.45
CA LEU A 45 -4.32 -18.07 -8.16
C LEU A 45 -5.17 -19.33 -8.00
N ILE A 46 -6.47 -19.26 -8.32
CA ILE A 46 -7.38 -20.42 -8.28
C ILE A 46 -6.89 -21.51 -9.25
N THR A 47 -6.46 -21.14 -10.45
CA THR A 47 -5.96 -22.10 -11.45
C THR A 47 -4.71 -22.82 -10.94
N LEU A 48 -3.79 -22.10 -10.31
CA LEU A 48 -2.59 -22.69 -9.70
C LEU A 48 -2.95 -23.66 -8.57
N TRP A 49 -3.86 -23.28 -7.67
CA TRP A 49 -4.32 -24.14 -6.58
C TRP A 49 -5.07 -25.38 -7.05
N VAL A 50 -5.98 -25.23 -8.02
CA VAL A 50 -6.68 -26.35 -8.67
C VAL A 50 -5.68 -27.30 -9.32
N THR A 51 -4.63 -26.77 -9.97
CA THR A 51 -3.56 -27.59 -10.55
C THR A 51 -2.84 -28.40 -9.48
N VAL A 52 -2.42 -27.78 -8.38
CA VAL A 52 -1.77 -28.49 -7.24
C VAL A 52 -2.71 -29.56 -6.66
N PHE A 53 -4.00 -29.26 -6.51
CA PHE A 53 -4.99 -30.21 -6.02
C PHE A 53 -5.17 -31.42 -6.96
N ILE A 54 -5.33 -31.18 -8.27
CA ILE A 54 -5.43 -32.24 -9.28
C ILE A 54 -4.17 -33.12 -9.28
N LEU A 55 -2.98 -32.51 -9.15
CA LEU A 55 -1.72 -33.25 -9.04
C LEU A 55 -1.70 -34.13 -7.78
N GLY A 56 -2.19 -33.64 -6.65
CA GLY A 56 -2.38 -34.43 -5.43
C GLY A 56 -3.32 -35.62 -5.62
N LEU A 57 -4.45 -35.43 -6.31
CA LEU A 57 -5.38 -36.52 -6.64
C LEU A 57 -4.73 -37.56 -7.57
N LEU A 58 -4.05 -37.12 -8.64
CA LEU A 58 -3.33 -37.99 -9.56
C LEU A 58 -2.23 -38.78 -8.84
N PHE A 59 -1.54 -38.14 -7.88
CA PHE A 59 -0.57 -38.80 -7.03
C PHE A 59 -1.24 -39.91 -6.19
N ILE A 60 -2.38 -39.65 -5.53
CA ILE A 60 -3.11 -40.66 -4.75
C ILE A 60 -3.58 -41.82 -5.64
N ILE A 61 -4.18 -41.52 -6.81
CA ILE A 61 -4.60 -42.51 -7.80
C ILE A 61 -3.40 -43.38 -8.23
N SER A 62 -2.20 -42.80 -8.35
CA SER A 62 -1.00 -43.54 -8.72
C SER A 62 -0.56 -44.59 -7.69
N LEU A 63 -0.95 -44.42 -6.42
CA LEU A 63 -0.70 -45.39 -5.35
C LEU A 63 -1.68 -46.57 -5.37
N ILE A 64 -2.84 -46.41 -6.03
CA ILE A 64 -3.87 -47.44 -6.16
C ILE A 64 -3.53 -48.37 -7.35
N ASP A 65 -3.53 -49.68 -7.10
CA ASP A 65 -3.21 -50.69 -8.10
C ASP A 65 -4.47 -51.04 -8.93
N PHE A 66 -4.76 -50.24 -9.96
CA PHE A 66 -5.87 -50.51 -10.87
C PHE A 66 -5.59 -51.72 -11.79
N LYS A 67 -6.65 -52.44 -12.17
CA LYS A 67 -6.57 -53.55 -13.13
C LYS A 67 -5.96 -53.11 -14.48
N ASN A 68 -6.18 -51.87 -14.90
CA ASN A 68 -5.60 -51.31 -16.12
C ASN A 68 -4.25 -50.63 -15.86
N LYS A 69 -3.17 -51.42 -15.93
CA LYS A 69 -1.79 -50.97 -15.68
C LYS A 69 -1.32 -49.85 -16.62
N LYS A 70 -1.90 -49.72 -17.82
CA LYS A 70 -1.53 -48.67 -18.80
C LYS A 70 -2.01 -47.29 -18.34
N ILE A 71 -3.24 -47.21 -17.84
CA ILE A 71 -3.81 -45.96 -17.30
C ILE A 71 -3.01 -45.49 -16.09
N THR A 72 -2.70 -46.40 -15.16
CA THR A 72 -1.89 -46.10 -13.97
C THR A 72 -0.51 -45.58 -14.33
N GLN A 73 0.12 -46.13 -15.37
CA GLN A 73 1.45 -45.70 -15.83
C GLN A 73 1.40 -44.33 -16.52
N ILE A 74 0.39 -44.06 -17.35
CA ILE A 74 0.21 -42.75 -18.00
C ILE A 74 -0.02 -41.67 -16.94
N GLY A 75 -0.91 -41.91 -15.98
CA GLY A 75 -1.18 -40.96 -14.89
C GLY A 75 0.07 -40.64 -14.06
N LYS A 76 0.92 -41.64 -13.80
CA LYS A 76 2.20 -41.47 -13.11
C LYS A 76 3.15 -40.54 -13.84
N VAL A 77 3.35 -40.79 -15.14
CA VAL A 77 4.25 -40.01 -15.97
C VAL A 77 3.72 -38.58 -16.13
N ALA A 78 2.42 -38.43 -16.42
CA ALA A 78 1.79 -37.12 -16.56
C ALA A 78 1.88 -36.29 -15.27
N SER A 79 1.54 -36.88 -14.12
CA SER A 79 1.62 -36.20 -12.82
C SER A 79 3.04 -35.73 -12.51
N LEU A 80 4.05 -36.56 -12.74
CA LEU A 80 5.45 -36.20 -12.50
C LEU A 80 5.93 -35.08 -13.44
N ILE A 81 5.56 -35.12 -14.73
CA ILE A 81 5.95 -34.09 -15.70
C ILE A 81 5.31 -32.74 -15.32
N ILE A 82 4.00 -32.74 -15.07
CA ILE A 82 3.26 -31.51 -14.76
C ILE A 82 3.73 -30.92 -13.41
N SER A 83 3.93 -31.75 -12.38
CA SER A 83 4.46 -31.27 -11.09
C SER A 83 5.88 -30.71 -11.23
N SER A 84 6.74 -31.34 -12.03
CA SER A 84 8.09 -30.82 -12.30
C SER A 84 8.05 -29.45 -13.00
N LEU A 85 7.22 -29.31 -14.05
CA LEU A 85 7.08 -28.04 -14.77
C LEU A 85 6.52 -26.93 -13.88
N LEU A 86 5.48 -27.23 -13.10
CA LEU A 86 4.89 -26.27 -12.16
C LEU A 86 5.90 -25.85 -11.09
N THR A 87 6.60 -26.80 -10.47
CA THR A 87 7.61 -26.49 -9.46
C THR A 87 8.76 -25.67 -10.04
N ILE A 88 9.26 -26.00 -11.24
CA ILE A 88 10.32 -25.22 -11.89
C ILE A 88 9.86 -23.77 -12.13
N PHE A 89 8.63 -23.60 -12.64
CA PHE A 89 8.05 -22.28 -12.84
C PHE A 89 7.94 -21.50 -11.52
N LEU A 90 7.37 -22.12 -10.47
CA LEU A 90 7.19 -21.48 -9.17
C LEU A 90 8.52 -21.17 -8.46
N ILE A 91 9.53 -22.04 -8.58
CA ILE A 91 10.88 -21.76 -8.09
C ILE A 91 11.50 -20.60 -8.87
N GLY A 92 11.38 -20.60 -10.20
CA GLY A 92 11.89 -19.49 -11.02
C GLY A 92 11.29 -18.15 -10.61
N MET A 93 9.97 -18.11 -10.39
CA MET A 93 9.27 -16.93 -9.90
C MET A 93 9.71 -16.57 -8.48
N PHE A 94 9.78 -17.52 -7.55
CA PHE A 94 10.28 -17.28 -6.19
C PHE A 94 11.68 -16.68 -6.19
N LEU A 95 12.60 -17.26 -6.97
CA LEU A 95 13.97 -16.76 -7.09
C LEU A 95 14.01 -15.36 -7.71
N TYR A 96 13.20 -15.10 -8.74
CA TYR A 96 13.08 -13.77 -9.35
C TYR A 96 12.62 -12.71 -8.34
N LEU A 97 11.67 -13.05 -7.47
CA LEU A 97 11.13 -12.11 -6.46
C LEU A 97 12.04 -11.93 -5.23
N VAL A 98 12.93 -12.89 -4.96
CA VAL A 98 13.72 -12.90 -3.73
C VAL A 98 15.17 -12.49 -3.97
N ILE A 99 15.83 -12.99 -5.01
CA ILE A 99 17.26 -12.74 -5.27
C ILE A 99 17.61 -11.25 -5.33
N PRO A 100 16.87 -10.40 -6.06
CA PRO A 100 17.24 -9.00 -6.21
C PRO A 100 17.25 -8.21 -4.89
N THR A 101 16.49 -8.67 -3.90
CA THR A 101 16.30 -7.98 -2.61
C THR A 101 17.53 -7.99 -1.72
N PHE A 102 18.51 -8.86 -1.99
CA PHE A 102 19.77 -8.93 -1.22
C PHE A 102 20.83 -7.92 -1.66
N SER A 103 20.58 -7.18 -2.74
CA SER A 103 21.52 -6.15 -3.19
C SER A 103 21.45 -4.92 -2.28
N LYS A 104 22.60 -4.33 -1.96
CA LYS A 104 22.65 -3.06 -1.21
C LYS A 104 22.14 -1.91 -2.09
N VAL A 105 21.56 -0.89 -1.46
CA VAL A 105 21.27 0.38 -2.13
C VAL A 105 22.57 1.16 -2.28
N GLU A 106 22.73 1.79 -3.43
CA GLU A 106 23.81 2.77 -3.65
C GLU A 106 23.41 4.11 -3.02
N ASP A 107 24.35 4.78 -2.35
CA ASP A 107 24.09 6.02 -1.60
C ASP A 107 23.41 7.13 -2.42
N ARG A 108 23.58 7.12 -3.75
CA ARG A 108 22.92 8.08 -4.64
C ARG A 108 21.39 8.00 -4.61
N TYR A 109 20.82 6.84 -4.26
CA TYR A 109 19.38 6.60 -4.17
C TYR A 109 18.81 6.76 -2.75
N LEU A 110 19.63 7.23 -1.81
CA LEU A 110 19.15 7.55 -0.46
C LEU A 110 18.58 8.97 -0.46
N VAL A 111 17.31 9.06 -0.08
CA VAL A 111 16.58 10.33 0.11
C VAL A 111 16.69 10.78 1.58
N ASN A 112 16.37 12.05 1.84
CA ASN A 112 16.34 12.63 3.19
C ASN A 112 15.09 12.16 3.96
N GLU A 113 15.06 10.88 4.32
CA GLU A 113 13.88 10.26 4.92
C GLU A 113 13.77 10.46 6.44
N ILE A 114 12.55 10.77 6.92
CA ILE A 114 12.22 10.81 8.35
C ILE A 114 11.75 9.42 8.78
N ASN A 115 12.64 8.71 9.47
CA ASN A 115 12.36 7.40 10.05
C ASN A 115 12.26 7.49 11.56
N GLY A 116 11.09 7.87 12.08
CA GLY A 116 10.80 7.87 13.52
C GLY A 116 11.79 8.68 14.38
N LYS A 117 12.49 9.65 13.77
CA LYS A 117 13.34 10.61 14.47
C LYS A 117 12.55 11.89 14.63
N ASN A 118 12.68 12.50 15.80
CA ASN A 118 12.06 13.78 16.03
C ASN A 118 12.58 14.79 14.98
N LEU A 119 11.71 15.31 14.09
CA LEU A 119 11.87 16.61 13.44
C LEU A 119 12.45 17.61 14.45
N ASN A 120 13.57 18.20 14.06
CA ASN A 120 14.29 19.16 14.88
C ASN A 120 13.67 20.53 14.62
N ILE A 121 12.48 20.76 15.20
CA ILE A 121 11.67 21.95 14.93
C ILE A 121 12.18 23.08 15.84
N ASN A 122 12.42 24.24 15.26
CA ASN A 122 12.95 25.41 15.96
C ASN A 122 11.86 26.10 16.79
N GLY A 123 11.44 25.55 17.93
CA GLY A 123 10.70 26.28 18.97
C GLY A 123 9.41 27.03 18.54
N ASP A 124 8.91 26.80 17.33
CA ASP A 124 7.72 27.45 16.79
C ASP A 124 6.46 26.72 17.25
N SER A 125 5.38 27.48 17.44
CA SER A 125 4.10 26.98 17.96
C SER A 125 3.27 26.20 16.92
N LYS A 126 3.91 25.68 15.87
CA LYS A 126 3.27 25.08 14.70
C LYS A 126 4.20 24.07 14.00
N LEU A 127 3.60 23.04 13.42
CA LEU A 127 4.19 22.18 12.40
C LEU A 127 3.57 22.44 11.03
N SER A 128 4.36 22.33 9.97
CA SER A 128 3.94 22.55 8.58
C SER A 128 4.31 21.36 7.70
N PHE A 129 3.32 20.72 7.09
CA PHE A 129 3.52 19.57 6.21
C PHE A 129 2.94 19.81 4.82
N ALA A 130 3.66 19.38 3.80
CA ALA A 130 3.05 19.09 2.51
C ALA A 130 2.64 17.61 2.49
N VAL A 131 1.48 17.30 1.91
CA VAL A 131 0.95 15.92 1.84
C VAL A 131 0.43 15.65 0.43
N SER A 132 0.85 14.55 -0.18
CA SER A 132 0.34 14.10 -1.49
C SER A 132 0.67 12.62 -1.68
N SER A 133 0.20 12.01 -2.76
CA SER A 133 0.33 10.57 -2.99
C SER A 133 0.16 10.20 -4.45
N ASP A 134 0.42 8.94 -4.78
CA ASP A 134 0.10 8.32 -6.07
C ASP A 134 0.83 8.94 -7.28
N PRO A 135 2.17 9.10 -7.24
CA PRO A 135 2.94 9.51 -8.41
C PRO A 135 3.06 8.42 -9.48
N HIS A 136 2.92 7.14 -9.11
CA HIS A 136 2.97 5.99 -10.02
C HIS A 136 4.17 6.02 -10.98
N TRP A 137 5.39 6.15 -10.45
CA TRP A 137 6.59 6.06 -11.27
C TRP A 137 6.63 4.70 -12.00
N GLY A 138 6.92 4.75 -13.31
CA GLY A 138 6.90 3.58 -14.18
C GLY A 138 5.58 3.33 -14.91
N SER A 139 4.52 4.09 -14.62
CA SER A 139 3.28 4.07 -15.39
C SER A 139 3.40 4.89 -16.68
N GLU A 140 2.81 4.41 -17.78
CA GLU A 140 2.69 5.22 -19.00
C GLU A 140 1.62 6.32 -18.89
N ASN A 141 0.73 6.21 -17.90
CA ASN A 141 -0.35 7.17 -17.66
C ASN A 141 -0.02 8.20 -16.58
N SER A 142 1.14 8.09 -15.90
CA SER A 142 1.56 9.09 -14.92
C SER A 142 2.26 10.26 -15.59
N ASN A 143 2.17 11.42 -14.94
CA ASN A 143 2.75 12.66 -15.40
C ASN A 143 3.92 13.07 -14.52
N THR A 144 5.11 12.50 -14.79
CA THR A 144 6.33 12.80 -14.03
C THR A 144 6.73 14.28 -14.08
N GLN A 145 6.35 15.02 -15.13
CA GLN A 145 6.64 16.47 -15.18
C GLN A 145 5.87 17.23 -14.09
N VAL A 146 4.59 16.86 -13.90
CA VAL A 146 3.76 17.41 -12.83
C VAL A 146 4.27 16.97 -11.46
N THR A 147 4.63 15.69 -11.28
CA THR A 147 5.27 15.20 -10.05
C THR A 147 6.50 16.03 -9.69
N ASN A 148 7.40 16.26 -10.66
CA ASN A 148 8.61 17.05 -10.44
C ASN A 148 8.32 18.54 -10.20
N GLN A 149 7.22 19.07 -10.73
CA GLN A 149 6.77 20.42 -10.42
C GLN A 149 6.30 20.53 -8.98
N ILE A 150 5.41 19.63 -8.54
CA ILE A 150 4.91 19.57 -7.15
C ILE A 150 6.08 19.44 -6.17
N LEU A 151 7.03 18.53 -6.41
CA LEU A 151 8.19 18.34 -5.54
C LEU A 151 9.03 19.62 -5.42
N ARG A 152 9.29 20.33 -6.54
CA ARG A 152 10.04 21.61 -6.51
C ARG A 152 9.28 22.69 -5.76
N ASP A 153 7.97 22.78 -5.96
CA ASP A 153 7.12 23.76 -5.28
C ASP A 153 7.11 23.54 -3.76
N ILE A 154 7.04 22.27 -3.32
CA ILE A 154 7.17 21.88 -1.92
C ILE A 154 8.56 22.26 -1.39
N ASN A 155 9.63 21.93 -2.12
CA ASN A 155 11.01 22.23 -1.71
C ASN A 155 11.33 23.72 -1.59
N ASN A 156 10.58 24.57 -2.31
CA ASN A 156 10.73 26.02 -2.28
C ASN A 156 9.89 26.69 -1.19
N GLN A 157 9.10 25.92 -0.44
CA GLN A 157 8.30 26.36 0.69
C GLN A 157 8.91 25.86 2.01
N ASP A 158 8.52 26.49 3.11
CA ASP A 158 9.05 26.20 4.45
C ASP A 158 8.20 25.11 5.14
N TYR A 159 8.28 23.89 4.60
CA TYR A 159 7.66 22.70 5.19
C TYR A 159 8.66 21.96 6.08
N ASP A 160 8.21 21.56 7.26
CA ASP A 160 8.96 20.69 8.17
C ASP A 160 9.17 19.30 7.57
N ALA A 161 8.19 18.82 6.79
CA ALA A 161 8.31 17.59 6.00
C ALA A 161 7.32 17.51 4.83
N PHE A 162 7.65 16.65 3.87
CA PHE A 162 6.71 16.12 2.88
C PHE A 162 6.25 14.71 3.28
N LEU A 163 4.94 14.49 3.35
CA LEU A 163 4.31 13.20 3.64
C LEU A 163 3.76 12.60 2.33
N CYS A 164 4.42 11.56 1.82
CA CYS A 164 4.03 10.84 0.62
C CYS A 164 3.21 9.59 1.00
N LEU A 165 1.93 9.56 0.64
CA LEU A 165 0.99 8.55 1.15
C LEU A 165 0.98 7.21 0.39
N GLY A 166 2.03 6.91 -0.38
CA GLY A 166 2.22 5.62 -1.05
C GLY A 166 1.96 5.65 -2.56
N ASP A 167 1.90 4.45 -3.14
CA ASP A 167 1.85 4.21 -4.57
C ASP A 167 2.95 4.96 -5.34
N VAL A 168 4.15 4.88 -4.76
CA VAL A 168 5.34 5.51 -5.33
C VAL A 168 5.64 4.91 -6.69
N SER A 169 5.63 3.58 -6.78
CA SER A 169 5.85 2.87 -8.04
C SER A 169 4.55 2.28 -8.56
N GLU A 170 4.37 2.24 -9.88
CA GLU A 170 3.24 1.54 -10.52
C GLU A 170 3.30 0.02 -10.28
N LEU A 171 4.50 -0.55 -10.13
CA LEU A 171 4.66 -1.96 -9.82
C LEU A 171 5.85 -2.17 -8.88
N GLY A 172 5.54 -2.44 -7.61
CA GLY A 172 6.54 -2.59 -6.55
C GLY A 172 7.59 -3.68 -6.78
N SER A 173 7.32 -4.66 -7.65
CA SER A 173 8.30 -5.69 -8.00
C SER A 173 9.40 -5.22 -8.98
N ILE A 174 9.37 -3.97 -9.44
CA ILE A 174 10.34 -3.42 -10.41
C ILE A 174 11.24 -2.38 -9.74
N GLU A 175 12.49 -2.76 -9.46
CA GLU A 175 13.47 -1.91 -8.79
C GLU A 175 13.77 -0.59 -9.51
N THR A 176 13.74 -0.58 -10.84
CA THR A 176 14.04 0.63 -11.63
C THR A 176 13.06 1.75 -11.34
N TYR A 177 11.80 1.45 -11.02
CA TYR A 177 10.81 2.48 -10.68
C TYR A 177 11.16 3.19 -9.36
N TYR A 178 11.68 2.45 -8.38
CA TYR A 178 12.18 3.06 -7.15
C TYR A 178 13.48 3.84 -7.34
N LYS A 179 14.36 3.38 -8.23
CA LYS A 179 15.57 4.14 -8.61
C LYS A 179 15.19 5.46 -9.26
N ASP A 180 14.23 5.45 -10.18
CA ASP A 180 13.73 6.66 -10.83
C ASP A 180 13.07 7.58 -9.81
N ALA A 181 12.14 7.07 -8.99
CA ALA A 181 11.46 7.82 -7.94
C ALA A 181 12.46 8.51 -6.99
N THR A 182 13.42 7.77 -6.43
CA THR A 182 14.42 8.33 -5.51
C THR A 182 15.37 9.32 -6.19
N THR A 183 15.70 9.12 -7.46
CA THR A 183 16.45 10.12 -8.25
C THR A 183 15.66 11.42 -8.38
N TYR A 184 14.40 11.37 -8.82
CA TYR A 184 13.59 12.58 -8.98
C TYR A 184 13.26 13.27 -7.66
N ILE A 185 12.96 12.51 -6.60
CA ILE A 185 12.75 13.06 -5.26
C ILE A 185 14.00 13.82 -4.81
N LYS A 186 15.18 13.21 -4.94
CA LYS A 186 16.42 13.87 -4.51
C LYS A 186 16.77 15.11 -5.32
N GLU A 187 16.50 15.10 -6.63
CA GLU A 187 16.75 16.24 -7.52
C GLU A 187 15.80 17.42 -7.27
N ASN A 188 14.59 17.16 -6.79
CA ASN A 188 13.53 18.17 -6.71
C ASN A 188 13.10 18.52 -5.27
N LEU A 189 13.46 17.71 -4.27
CA LEU A 189 13.09 17.83 -2.84
C LEU A 189 14.33 17.71 -1.93
N GLU A 190 15.38 18.50 -2.22
CA GLU A 190 16.67 18.43 -1.54
C GLU A 190 16.63 18.92 -0.07
N ASN A 191 15.87 19.99 0.19
CA ASN A 191 15.87 20.71 1.47
C ASN A 191 14.77 20.23 2.42
N THR A 192 13.69 19.66 1.88
CA THR A 192 12.55 19.21 2.66
C THR A 192 12.67 17.71 2.92
N PRO A 193 12.69 17.27 4.19
CA PRO A 193 12.73 15.85 4.50
C PRO A 193 11.39 15.18 4.14
N ILE A 194 11.43 13.88 3.82
CA ILE A 194 10.27 13.11 3.33
C ILE A 194 9.93 11.95 4.27
N HIS A 195 8.64 11.70 4.49
CA HIS A 195 8.14 10.45 5.06
C HIS A 195 7.25 9.77 4.03
N VAL A 196 7.61 8.53 3.65
CA VAL A 196 6.86 7.76 2.66
C VAL A 196 6.21 6.57 3.34
N ILE A 197 4.93 6.32 3.07
CA ILE A 197 4.22 5.12 3.55
C ILE A 197 3.96 4.14 2.40
N LEU A 198 3.69 2.88 2.73
CA LEU A 198 3.50 1.82 1.73
C LEU A 198 2.11 1.91 1.09
N GLY A 199 2.03 1.97 -0.24
CA GLY A 199 0.77 1.82 -0.98
C GLY A 199 0.55 0.42 -1.55
N ASN A 200 -0.63 0.16 -2.13
CA ASN A 200 -0.94 -1.14 -2.69
C ASN A 200 -0.09 -1.48 -3.91
N HIS A 201 0.21 -0.51 -4.79
CA HIS A 201 1.09 -0.72 -5.93
C HIS A 201 2.53 -1.02 -5.50
N ASP A 202 2.99 -0.41 -4.42
CA ASP A 202 4.30 -0.69 -3.82
C ASP A 202 4.40 -2.11 -3.24
N ALA A 203 3.28 -2.67 -2.77
CA ALA A 203 3.24 -4.03 -2.23
C ALA A 203 3.12 -5.12 -3.30
N LEU A 204 2.70 -4.76 -4.53
CA LEU A 204 2.45 -5.71 -5.61
C LEU A 204 3.63 -6.65 -5.84
N ILE A 205 3.30 -7.94 -5.88
CA ILE A 205 4.22 -9.00 -6.31
C ILE A 205 5.55 -8.96 -5.49
N ASN A 206 5.44 -8.99 -4.17
CA ASN A 206 6.57 -8.93 -3.23
C ASN A 206 7.36 -7.60 -3.28
N GLY A 207 6.73 -6.51 -3.75
CA GLY A 207 7.36 -5.21 -3.90
C GLY A 207 7.79 -4.55 -2.59
N THR A 208 7.19 -4.95 -1.46
CA THR A 208 7.54 -4.47 -0.12
C THR A 208 9.03 -4.59 0.22
N LYS A 209 9.75 -5.53 -0.41
CA LYS A 209 11.20 -5.67 -0.26
C LYS A 209 11.98 -4.56 -0.93
N TYR A 210 11.56 -4.13 -2.12
CA TYR A 210 12.13 -2.96 -2.78
C TYR A 210 11.70 -1.68 -2.10
N PHE A 211 10.42 -1.57 -1.72
CA PHE A 211 9.97 -0.44 -0.91
C PHE A 211 10.85 -0.25 0.34
N LYS A 212 10.99 -1.28 1.19
CA LYS A 212 11.87 -1.24 2.40
C LYS A 212 13.35 -1.00 2.10
N LYS A 213 13.76 -1.26 0.87
CA LYS A 213 15.13 -1.03 0.43
C LYS A 213 15.36 0.46 0.21
N TYR A 214 14.42 1.17 -0.42
CA TYR A 214 14.54 2.60 -0.76
C TYR A 214 13.93 3.57 0.27
N PHE A 215 12.89 3.12 0.99
CA PHE A 215 12.11 3.86 1.97
C PHE A 215 11.90 2.99 3.22
N GLN A 216 11.53 3.60 4.36
CA GLN A 216 11.24 2.96 5.64
C GLN A 216 12.26 1.90 6.08
N ARG A 217 13.54 2.15 5.80
CA ARG A 217 14.63 1.16 5.95
C ARG A 217 14.81 0.67 7.38
N ASP A 218 14.54 1.55 8.35
CA ASP A 218 14.75 1.31 9.77
C ASP A 218 13.46 0.85 10.50
N LEU A 219 12.33 0.77 9.79
CA LEU A 219 11.05 0.37 10.38
C LEU A 219 10.83 -1.14 10.32
N ASN A 220 10.46 -1.70 11.48
CA ASN A 220 10.11 -3.12 11.59
C ASN A 220 8.78 -3.42 10.87
N ASN A 221 7.79 -2.53 11.01
CA ASN A 221 6.45 -2.66 10.46
C ASN A 221 6.13 -1.49 9.52
N PHE A 222 5.07 -1.62 8.73
CA PHE A 222 4.57 -0.56 7.83
C PHE A 222 3.56 0.38 8.53
N TYR A 223 3.43 0.25 9.85
CA TYR A 223 2.67 1.13 10.72
C TYR A 223 3.58 1.58 11.86
N SER A 224 3.43 2.83 12.25
CA SER A 224 4.33 3.50 13.20
C SER A 224 3.66 4.72 13.79
N ARG A 225 4.18 5.17 14.93
CA ARG A 225 3.84 6.45 15.52
C ARG A 225 5.10 7.30 15.64
N PHE A 226 4.96 8.59 15.43
CA PHE A 226 5.99 9.57 15.74
C PHE A 226 5.37 10.81 16.38
N ASP A 227 6.08 11.37 17.36
CA ASP A 227 5.57 12.39 18.27
C ASP A 227 6.36 13.69 18.14
N TYR A 228 5.63 14.80 18.20
CA TYR A 228 6.13 16.17 18.14
C TYR A 228 5.43 17.04 19.16
N ASP A 229 6.04 17.15 20.34
CA ASP A 229 5.42 17.85 21.48
C ASP A 229 4.00 17.30 21.74
N ASN A 230 2.97 18.09 21.48
CA ASN A 230 1.55 17.74 21.63
C ASN A 230 0.89 17.25 20.32
N ILE A 231 1.67 16.89 19.31
CA ILE A 231 1.19 16.40 18.01
C ILE A 231 1.68 14.96 17.81
N HIS A 232 0.74 14.06 17.53
CA HIS A 232 0.97 12.64 17.34
C HIS A 232 0.53 12.23 15.96
N ILE A 233 1.48 11.71 15.17
CA ILE A 233 1.18 11.23 13.82
C ILE A 233 1.32 9.72 13.80
N ILE A 234 0.25 9.04 13.40
CA ILE A 234 0.15 7.59 13.36
C ILE A 234 -0.02 7.15 11.90
N THR A 235 0.91 6.36 11.41
CA THR A 235 0.80 5.69 10.11
C THR A 235 0.15 4.33 10.29
N LEU A 236 -0.91 4.04 9.54
CA LEU A 236 -1.54 2.73 9.41
C LEU A 236 -1.16 2.08 8.08
N ASN A 237 -0.95 0.76 8.12
CA ASN A 237 -0.76 -0.07 6.95
C ASN A 237 -2.13 -0.54 6.44
N LEU A 238 -2.72 0.24 5.53
CA LEU A 238 -3.97 -0.04 4.82
C LEU A 238 -3.68 0.05 3.32
N LEU A 239 -3.56 -1.08 2.63
CA LEU A 239 -3.13 -1.11 1.23
C LEU A 239 -4.31 -0.93 0.27
N TRP A 240 -5.15 -1.95 0.16
CA TRP A 240 -6.35 -1.90 -0.70
C TRP A 240 -7.63 -1.59 0.07
N ASP A 241 -7.66 -1.98 1.33
CA ASP A 241 -8.77 -1.93 2.27
C ASP A 241 -8.21 -2.23 3.68
N ALA A 242 -9.07 -2.64 4.63
CA ALA A 242 -8.64 -2.99 5.99
C ALA A 242 -7.98 -4.37 6.13
N GLN A 243 -7.66 -5.07 5.03
CA GLN A 243 -7.06 -6.40 5.11
C GLN A 243 -5.77 -6.49 5.94
N GLU A 244 -4.87 -5.52 5.79
CA GLU A 244 -3.63 -5.49 6.57
C GLU A 244 -3.84 -5.04 8.02
N PHE A 245 -5.04 -4.53 8.35
CA PHE A 245 -5.44 -4.12 9.69
C PHE A 245 -5.89 -5.31 10.54
N ASP A 246 -4.99 -6.28 10.71
CA ASP A 246 -5.25 -7.44 11.56
C ASP A 246 -5.36 -7.07 13.05
N LYS A 247 -5.69 -8.06 13.89
CA LYS A 247 -5.85 -7.84 15.32
C LYS A 247 -4.59 -7.33 16.03
N VAL A 248 -3.40 -7.57 15.46
CA VAL A 248 -2.15 -7.07 16.03
C VAL A 248 -2.04 -5.57 15.77
N GLN A 249 -2.28 -5.12 14.54
CA GLN A 249 -2.28 -3.70 14.21
C GLN A 249 -3.43 -2.94 14.90
N GLU A 250 -4.62 -3.53 14.99
CA GLU A 250 -5.77 -2.95 15.69
C GLU A 250 -5.46 -2.72 17.18
N ASN A 251 -4.98 -3.75 17.88
CA ASN A 251 -4.63 -3.63 19.30
C ASN A 251 -3.49 -2.62 19.50
N TRP A 252 -2.50 -2.62 18.61
CA TRP A 252 -1.41 -1.65 18.66
C TRP A 252 -1.92 -0.22 18.50
N LEU A 253 -2.84 0.04 17.56
CA LEU A 253 -3.44 1.36 17.36
C LEU A 253 -4.19 1.81 18.62
N ILE A 254 -5.02 0.94 19.18
CA ILE A 254 -5.76 1.23 20.43
C ILE A 254 -4.78 1.57 21.56
N GLU A 255 -3.71 0.79 21.73
CA GLU A 255 -2.67 1.06 22.72
C GLU A 255 -1.97 2.42 22.49
N GLN A 256 -1.75 2.81 21.23
CA GLN A 256 -1.17 4.13 20.92
C GLN A 256 -2.13 5.26 21.29
N LEU A 257 -3.39 5.16 20.87
CA LEU A 257 -4.41 6.18 21.11
C LEU A 257 -4.72 6.32 22.61
N GLU A 258 -4.77 5.22 23.36
CA GLU A 258 -4.94 5.25 24.82
C GLU A 258 -3.79 5.93 25.57
N SER A 259 -2.60 5.98 24.96
CA SER A 259 -1.43 6.61 25.56
C SER A 259 -1.30 8.10 25.23
N ILE A 260 -2.16 8.64 24.35
CA ILE A 260 -2.16 10.05 23.94
C ILE A 260 -2.99 10.87 24.94
N PRO A 261 -2.45 11.98 25.51
CA PRO A 261 -3.25 12.93 26.27
C PRO A 261 -4.43 13.44 25.45
N LYS A 262 -5.60 13.60 26.08
CA LYS A 262 -6.83 13.93 25.35
C LYS A 262 -6.75 15.30 24.63
N GLU A 263 -5.96 16.21 25.19
CA GLU A 263 -5.73 17.55 24.66
C GLU A 263 -4.73 17.62 23.51
N ASP A 264 -4.03 16.51 23.20
CA ASP A 264 -3.00 16.47 22.17
C ASP A 264 -3.61 16.11 20.81
N MET A 265 -3.05 16.69 19.76
CA MET A 265 -3.51 16.52 18.38
C MET A 265 -3.08 15.16 17.84
N THR A 266 -4.00 14.41 17.24
CA THR A 266 -3.76 13.11 16.61
C THR A 266 -4.13 13.12 15.13
N ILE A 267 -3.13 12.88 14.28
CA ILE A 267 -3.31 12.75 12.84
C ILE A 267 -2.98 11.32 12.43
N VAL A 268 -3.85 10.72 11.63
CA VAL A 268 -3.65 9.38 11.06
C VAL A 268 -3.31 9.49 9.58
N LEU A 269 -2.27 8.79 9.15
CA LEU A 269 -1.89 8.62 7.76
C LEU A 269 -2.17 7.19 7.32
N SER A 270 -2.71 7.01 6.13
CA SER A 270 -2.85 5.71 5.48
C SER A 270 -2.74 5.85 3.97
N HIS A 271 -2.50 4.74 3.27
CA HIS A 271 -2.63 4.78 1.82
C HIS A 271 -4.10 4.70 1.41
N CYS A 272 -4.79 3.62 1.78
CA CYS A 272 -6.22 3.45 1.52
C CYS A 272 -7.08 4.38 2.41
N PHE A 273 -8.12 4.97 1.82
CA PHE A 273 -9.06 5.88 2.46
C PHE A 273 -10.20 5.14 3.18
N ALA A 274 -10.85 5.83 4.13
CA ALA A 274 -12.13 5.40 4.69
C ALA A 274 -13.30 5.89 3.84
N TYR A 275 -13.55 7.20 3.85
CA TYR A 275 -14.58 7.86 3.05
C TYR A 275 -13.94 8.54 1.85
N CYS A 276 -14.59 8.44 0.69
CA CYS A 276 -14.16 9.10 -0.54
C CYS A 276 -15.28 9.00 -1.57
N SER A 277 -15.50 10.06 -2.34
CA SER A 277 -16.28 10.05 -3.56
C SER A 277 -15.56 9.26 -4.67
N GLY A 278 -16.28 8.81 -5.69
CA GLY A 278 -15.65 8.03 -6.75
C GLY A 278 -16.64 7.37 -7.69
N TYR A 279 -16.34 6.14 -8.09
CA TYR A 279 -17.13 5.42 -9.08
C TYR A 279 -17.29 3.93 -8.77
N TYR A 280 -18.31 3.29 -9.38
CA TYR A 280 -18.40 1.84 -9.38
C TYR A 280 -17.48 1.25 -10.45
N ASP A 281 -16.43 0.53 -10.06
CA ASP A 281 -15.56 -0.15 -11.02
C ASP A 281 -16.23 -1.42 -11.56
N THR A 282 -16.71 -1.32 -12.80
CA THR A 282 -17.35 -2.43 -13.51
C THR A 282 -16.43 -3.63 -13.77
N LYS A 283 -15.10 -3.44 -13.76
CA LYS A 283 -14.13 -4.53 -14.00
C LYS A 283 -13.96 -5.40 -12.75
N SER A 284 -13.69 -4.78 -11.60
CA SER A 284 -13.58 -5.47 -10.31
C SER A 284 -14.95 -5.81 -9.70
N LYS A 285 -16.02 -5.11 -10.14
CA LYS A 285 -17.38 -5.16 -9.59
C LYS A 285 -17.45 -4.67 -8.14
N ARG A 286 -16.69 -3.63 -7.83
CA ARG A 286 -16.56 -3.06 -6.48
C ARG A 286 -16.73 -1.55 -6.51
N ASN A 287 -17.10 -1.01 -5.36
CA ASN A 287 -17.15 0.44 -5.15
C ASN A 287 -15.71 0.95 -5.05
N TRP A 288 -15.35 1.93 -5.87
CA TRP A 288 -14.09 2.66 -5.80
C TRP A 288 -14.31 4.01 -5.07
N TYR A 289 -15.06 3.93 -3.98
CA TYR A 289 -15.54 5.01 -3.12
C TYR A 289 -15.96 4.38 -1.78
N ASP A 290 -16.03 5.19 -0.71
CA ASP A 290 -16.42 4.78 0.68
C ASP A 290 -16.05 3.32 1.01
N ASN A 291 -14.78 3.08 1.35
CA ASN A 291 -14.26 1.74 1.58
C ASN A 291 -14.93 1.09 2.79
N GLU A 292 -15.84 0.15 2.55
CA GLU A 292 -16.67 -0.46 3.59
C GLU A 292 -15.84 -1.14 4.70
N ASP A 293 -14.73 -1.81 4.36
CA ASP A 293 -13.91 -2.51 5.34
C ASP A 293 -13.20 -1.50 6.26
N VAL A 294 -12.61 -0.44 5.70
CA VAL A 294 -11.95 0.62 6.49
C VAL A 294 -12.98 1.39 7.33
N ILE A 295 -14.16 1.70 6.76
CA ILE A 295 -15.26 2.34 7.48
C ILE A 295 -15.70 1.49 8.66
N ASN A 296 -15.87 0.18 8.50
CA ASN A 296 -16.39 -0.67 9.57
C ASN A 296 -15.33 -1.02 10.63
N GLU A 297 -14.06 -1.15 10.26
CA GLU A 297 -13.02 -1.68 11.14
C GLU A 297 -12.14 -0.59 11.77
N VAL A 298 -11.90 0.53 11.07
CA VAL A 298 -10.96 1.57 11.49
C VAL A 298 -11.68 2.80 12.03
N THR A 299 -12.65 3.34 11.29
CA THR A 299 -13.30 4.62 11.67
C THR A 299 -13.95 4.62 13.06
N PRO A 300 -14.57 3.53 13.57
CA PRO A 300 -15.15 3.54 14.91
C PRO A 300 -14.10 3.67 16.00
N ILE A 301 -12.86 3.23 15.74
CA ILE A 301 -11.74 3.41 16.66
C ILE A 301 -11.31 4.88 16.63
N LEU A 302 -11.07 5.44 15.45
CA LEU A 302 -10.61 6.83 15.31
C LEU A 302 -11.59 7.81 15.97
N GLU A 303 -12.89 7.64 15.71
CA GLU A 303 -13.93 8.49 16.27
C GLU A 303 -14.10 8.31 17.78
N LYS A 304 -13.90 7.10 18.32
CA LYS A 304 -13.97 6.85 19.76
C LYS A 304 -12.86 7.57 20.53
N TYR A 305 -11.68 7.71 19.92
CA TYR A 305 -10.53 8.39 20.51
C TYR A 305 -10.39 9.84 20.03
N ASP A 306 -11.47 10.41 19.48
CA ASP A 306 -11.56 11.81 19.07
C ASP A 306 -10.49 12.25 18.02
N VAL A 307 -9.89 11.32 17.26
CA VAL A 307 -8.87 11.63 16.23
C VAL A 307 -9.34 12.73 15.28
N GLU A 308 -8.51 13.75 15.05
CA GLU A 308 -8.92 14.97 14.34
C GLU A 308 -8.98 14.76 12.84
N LEU A 309 -7.96 14.11 12.27
CA LEU A 309 -7.78 14.00 10.84
C LEU A 309 -7.13 12.67 10.43
N MET A 310 -7.77 11.97 9.50
CA MET A 310 -7.17 10.89 8.73
C MET A 310 -6.87 11.39 7.30
N ILE A 311 -5.64 11.22 6.82
CA ILE A 311 -5.21 11.64 5.49
C ILE A 311 -4.79 10.42 4.68
N SER A 312 -5.32 10.30 3.47
CA SER A 312 -5.13 9.14 2.61
C SER A 312 -4.78 9.51 1.16
N GLY A 313 -4.23 8.55 0.42
CA GLY A 313 -4.03 8.62 -1.02
C GLY A 313 -5.03 7.70 -1.75
N HIS A 314 -4.51 6.89 -2.68
CA HIS A 314 -5.17 5.79 -3.39
C HIS A 314 -6.17 6.22 -4.46
N ASN A 315 -7.20 7.01 -4.09
CA ASN A 315 -8.08 7.62 -5.09
C ASN A 315 -7.41 8.87 -5.65
N HIS A 316 -7.36 8.98 -6.97
CA HIS A 316 -6.60 10.02 -7.65
C HIS A 316 -7.41 11.32 -7.80
N LEU A 317 -7.77 11.89 -6.65
CA LEU A 317 -8.54 13.10 -6.46
C LEU A 317 -8.17 13.77 -5.13
N MET A 318 -8.65 15.01 -4.93
CA MET A 318 -8.55 15.72 -3.66
C MET A 318 -9.93 15.84 -3.03
N GLU A 319 -10.09 15.45 -1.78
CA GLU A 319 -11.36 15.56 -1.08
C GLU A 319 -11.16 15.85 0.41
N LEU A 320 -12.08 16.63 0.97
CA LEU A 320 -12.24 16.79 2.41
C LEU A 320 -13.64 16.30 2.80
N LEU A 321 -13.71 15.43 3.80
CA LEU A 321 -14.92 14.84 4.32
C LEU A 321 -14.95 14.94 5.85
N LYS A 322 -16.13 14.76 6.45
CA LYS A 322 -16.30 14.67 7.90
C LYS A 322 -17.34 13.62 8.26
N ASN A 323 -17.00 12.76 9.22
CA ASN A 323 -17.93 11.87 9.87
C ASN A 323 -17.83 12.05 11.38
N ASN A 324 -18.96 12.30 12.04
CA ASN A 324 -18.99 12.69 13.45
C ASN A 324 -18.02 13.85 13.73
N ASN A 325 -17.02 13.65 14.61
CA ASN A 325 -16.01 14.66 14.94
C ASN A 325 -14.71 14.52 14.13
N THR A 326 -14.49 13.37 13.47
CA THR A 326 -13.26 13.11 12.71
C THR A 326 -13.38 13.62 11.27
N HIS A 327 -12.33 14.27 10.78
CA HIS A 327 -12.20 14.67 9.38
C HIS A 327 -11.37 13.66 8.60
N TYR A 328 -11.65 13.56 7.31
CA TYR A 328 -10.96 12.67 6.39
C TYR A 328 -10.53 13.49 5.17
N ALA A 329 -9.27 13.37 4.77
CA ALA A 329 -8.75 14.01 3.59
C ALA A 329 -8.17 12.97 2.63
N VAL A 330 -8.42 13.13 1.34
CA VAL A 330 -7.85 12.31 0.26
C VAL A 330 -7.00 13.23 -0.62
N VAL A 331 -5.77 12.82 -0.95
CA VAL A 331 -4.80 13.61 -1.71
C VAL A 331 -3.96 12.74 -2.66
N GLY A 332 -4.60 11.95 -3.53
CA GLY A 332 -3.93 11.02 -4.47
C GLY A 332 -3.48 11.67 -5.78
N THR A 333 -3.01 12.91 -5.75
CA THR A 333 -2.89 13.76 -6.96
C THR A 333 -1.46 14.15 -7.32
N MET A 334 -0.45 13.35 -6.93
CA MET A 334 0.98 13.64 -7.20
C MET A 334 1.47 13.20 -8.60
N GLY A 335 0.57 13.16 -9.59
CA GLY A 335 0.92 12.91 -11.00
C GLY A 335 0.38 11.61 -11.58
N GLY A 336 -0.11 10.67 -10.76
CA GLY A 336 -0.87 9.50 -11.22
C GLY A 336 -2.15 9.90 -11.97
N LYS A 337 -2.65 9.05 -12.87
CA LYS A 337 -3.79 9.40 -13.72
C LYS A 337 -5.03 9.76 -12.87
N LEU A 338 -5.52 11.00 -12.97
CA LEU A 338 -6.69 11.47 -12.21
C LEU A 338 -7.96 10.63 -12.45
N ASP A 339 -8.72 10.42 -11.37
CA ASP A 339 -10.02 9.74 -11.35
C ASP A 339 -11.14 10.71 -11.76
N SER A 340 -11.15 11.06 -13.05
CA SER A 340 -12.14 11.99 -13.62
C SER A 340 -13.54 11.40 -13.80
N GLU A 341 -13.68 10.06 -13.77
CA GLU A 341 -14.99 9.38 -13.86
C GLU A 341 -15.61 9.29 -12.46
N ARG A 342 -16.84 9.81 -12.31
CA ARG A 342 -17.55 9.81 -11.02
C ARG A 342 -19.03 9.49 -11.22
N ASP A 343 -19.52 8.49 -10.51
CA ASP A 343 -20.95 8.16 -10.41
C ASP A 343 -21.48 8.19 -8.96
N TYR A 344 -20.59 8.47 -8.00
CA TYR A 344 -20.92 8.54 -6.58
C TYR A 344 -20.22 9.73 -5.90
N THR A 345 -20.96 10.41 -5.02
CA THR A 345 -20.43 11.42 -4.10
C THR A 345 -20.74 10.98 -2.68
N SER A 346 -19.70 10.89 -1.84
CA SER A 346 -19.87 10.48 -0.44
C SER A 346 -20.78 11.46 0.30
N PRO A 347 -21.75 10.99 1.08
CA PRO A 347 -22.61 11.86 1.92
C PRO A 347 -21.82 12.72 2.91
N ASN A 348 -20.59 12.31 3.23
CA ASN A 348 -19.70 12.95 4.18
C ASN A 348 -18.84 14.04 3.53
N SER A 349 -18.93 14.22 2.21
CA SER A 349 -18.11 15.16 1.44
C SER A 349 -18.42 16.63 1.80
N ILE A 350 -17.37 17.39 2.11
CA ILE A 350 -17.41 18.84 2.35
C ILE A 350 -16.93 19.59 1.11
N TRP A 351 -15.82 19.12 0.52
CA TRP A 351 -15.20 19.71 -0.66
C TRP A 351 -14.50 18.63 -1.48
N LEU A 352 -14.55 18.73 -2.80
CA LEU A 352 -14.04 17.74 -3.75
C LEU A 352 -13.46 18.45 -4.99
N ASP A 353 -12.28 18.02 -5.42
CA ASP A 353 -11.66 18.33 -6.71
C ASP A 353 -11.15 17.05 -7.39
N THR A 354 -11.53 16.87 -8.66
CA THR A 354 -11.14 15.72 -9.49
C THR A 354 -10.41 16.15 -10.77
N GLU A 355 -10.08 17.43 -10.89
CA GLU A 355 -9.61 18.04 -12.14
C GLU A 355 -8.14 18.46 -12.07
N HIS A 356 -7.63 18.67 -10.85
CA HIS A 356 -6.28 19.18 -10.64
C HIS A 356 -5.36 18.12 -10.06
N TYR A 357 -4.12 18.18 -10.52
CA TYR A 357 -3.01 17.62 -9.77
C TYR A 357 -2.67 18.54 -8.62
N GLY A 358 -2.02 18.04 -7.58
CA GLY A 358 -1.76 18.89 -6.43
C GLY A 358 -1.31 18.18 -5.18
N TYR A 359 -1.32 18.95 -4.10
CA TYR A 359 -0.94 18.52 -2.78
C TYR A 359 -1.73 19.33 -1.73
N MET A 360 -1.74 18.82 -0.52
CA MET A 360 -2.35 19.45 0.64
C MET A 360 -1.26 20.07 1.50
N ASP A 361 -1.45 21.34 1.85
CA ASP A 361 -0.71 22.05 2.89
C ASP A 361 -1.45 21.84 4.21
N LEU A 362 -0.74 21.34 5.21
CA LEU A 362 -1.25 21.06 6.53
C LEU A 362 -0.44 21.81 7.57
N GLU A 363 -1.06 22.79 8.20
CA GLU A 363 -0.49 23.54 9.30
C GLU A 363 -1.13 23.07 10.62
N VAL A 364 -0.34 22.49 11.51
CA VAL A 364 -0.82 21.93 12.78
C VAL A 364 -0.40 22.84 13.91
N TYR A 365 -1.40 23.41 14.59
CA TYR A 365 -1.22 24.18 15.81
C TYR A 365 -1.67 23.36 17.01
N ARG A 366 -1.49 23.91 18.22
CA ARG A 366 -1.90 23.26 19.46
C ARG A 366 -3.40 22.96 19.53
N ASP A 367 -4.23 23.93 19.13
CA ASP A 367 -5.68 23.88 19.36
C ASP A 367 -6.49 23.71 18.07
N TYR A 368 -5.84 23.72 16.91
CA TYR A 368 -6.49 23.63 15.60
C TYR A 368 -5.48 23.22 14.53
N LEU A 369 -5.99 22.85 13.37
CA LEU A 369 -5.22 22.65 12.15
C LEU A 369 -5.82 23.47 11.00
N GLU A 370 -4.97 23.95 10.10
CA GLU A 370 -5.37 24.58 8.84
C GLU A 370 -5.01 23.65 7.69
N ILE A 371 -5.97 23.43 6.80
CA ILE A 371 -5.82 22.61 5.60
C ILE A 371 -5.99 23.50 4.40
N THR A 372 -5.02 23.48 3.48
CA THR A 372 -5.13 24.12 2.17
C THR A 372 -4.83 23.13 1.06
N PHE A 373 -5.81 22.83 0.22
CA PHE A 373 -5.58 22.08 -1.01
C PHE A 373 -5.04 23.02 -2.09
N LYS A 374 -3.93 22.65 -2.72
CA LYS A 374 -3.23 23.43 -3.73
C LYS A 374 -3.11 22.64 -5.03
N ASP A 375 -3.26 23.32 -6.16
CA ASP A 375 -2.97 22.72 -7.47
C ASP A 375 -1.45 22.54 -7.70
N GLN A 376 -1.06 21.94 -8.83
CA GLN A 376 0.35 21.73 -9.18
C GLN A 376 1.16 23.02 -9.44
N ASN A 377 0.52 24.18 -9.44
CA ASN A 377 1.17 25.49 -9.54
C ASN A 377 1.11 26.24 -8.19
N SER A 378 0.79 25.54 -7.10
CA SER A 378 0.61 26.09 -5.76
C SER A 378 -0.54 27.09 -5.61
N ASN A 379 -1.50 27.13 -6.54
CA ASN A 379 -2.71 27.94 -6.38
C ASN A 379 -3.64 27.26 -5.37
N THR A 380 -4.16 28.02 -4.41
CA THR A 380 -5.18 27.53 -3.47
C THR A 380 -6.47 27.19 -4.20
N LEU A 381 -6.89 25.93 -4.08
CA LEU A 381 -8.18 25.43 -4.54
C LEU A 381 -9.24 25.51 -3.43
N TYR A 382 -8.84 25.20 -2.20
CA TYR A 382 -9.69 25.24 -1.01
C TYR A 382 -8.86 25.42 0.25
N ASN A 383 -9.42 26.11 1.24
CA ASN A 383 -8.82 26.28 2.56
C ASN A 383 -9.90 26.17 3.64
N THR A 384 -9.56 25.52 4.75
CA THR A 384 -10.40 25.51 5.96
C THR A 384 -9.55 25.36 7.22
N ARG A 385 -10.16 25.72 8.35
CA ARG A 385 -9.64 25.46 9.69
C ARG A 385 -10.50 24.41 10.38
N ILE A 386 -9.86 23.54 11.16
CA ILE A 386 -10.47 22.47 11.94
C ILE A 386 -10.00 22.63 13.39
N GLU A 387 -10.92 22.82 14.32
CA GLU A 387 -10.58 22.88 15.75
C GLU A 387 -10.25 21.47 16.28
N ASN A 388 -9.40 21.41 17.29
CA ASN A 388 -9.13 20.19 18.05
C ASN A 388 -10.43 19.68 18.73
N ASN A 389 -10.61 18.36 18.78
CA ASN A 389 -11.90 17.70 19.07
C ASN A 389 -12.30 17.63 20.55
#